data_AF-A0A420MYT2-F1
#
_entry.id   AF-A0A420MYT2-F1
#
_cell.length_a   1.000
_cell.length_b   1.000
_cell.length_c   1.000
_cell.angle_alpha   90.00
_cell.angle_beta   90.00
_cell.angle_gamma   90.00
#
_symmetry.space_group_name_H-M   'P 1'
#
loop_
_entity.id
_entity.type
_entity.pdbx_description
1 polymer ?
#
loop_
_entity_poly.entity_id
_entity_poly.type
_entity_poly.pdbx_seq_one_letter_code
_entity_poly.pdbx_strand_id
1 'polypeptide(L)'
;MRCFGRILNLVAQAFLYGDDAASFELQSEAYDMLKRVEEDLAHWRAKGPVGKLYNIIKFIRASPQRTEAFKTHAREQEEVGSYKLAEELTAELEVIQNNATRWNSTYMMIERALVKQSELNSFIQELGLEADASKRVPTLMF
;
A
#
# COMPACT_ATOMS: atom_id res chain seq x y z
N MET A 1 13.03 31.08 -4.95
CA MET A 1 12.88 30.12 -6.06
C MET A 1 12.51 28.76 -5.49
N ARG A 2 11.35 28.20 -5.83
CA ARG A 2 11.03 26.78 -5.54
C ARG A 2 11.64 25.94 -6.67
N CYS A 3 12.35 24.86 -6.35
CA CYS A 3 12.96 24.00 -7.37
C CYS A 3 11.88 23.30 -8.22
N PHE A 4 12.20 22.98 -9.48
CA PHE A 4 11.29 22.29 -10.41
C PHE A 4 10.71 20.99 -9.81
N GLY A 5 11.55 20.20 -9.13
CA GLY A 5 11.10 18.99 -8.43
C GLY A 5 10.05 19.24 -7.35
N ARG A 6 10.11 20.37 -6.63
CA ARG A 6 9.08 20.74 -5.65
C ARG A 6 7.76 21.08 -6.32
N ILE A 7 7.79 21.73 -7.49
CA ILE A 7 6.58 22.05 -8.25
C ILE A 7 5.91 20.75 -8.74
N LEU A 8 6.68 19.82 -9.29
CA LEU A 8 6.17 18.51 -9.70
C LEU A 8 5.54 17.73 -8.54
N ASN A 9 6.18 17.73 -7.36
CA ASN A 9 5.60 17.10 -6.16
C ASN A 9 4.22 17.68 -5.81
N LEU A 10 4.11 19.01 -5.80
CA LEU A 10 2.86 19.70 -5.47
C LEU A 10 1.77 19.38 -6.49
N VAL A 11 2.10 19.38 -7.79
CA VAL A 11 1.14 19.02 -8.85
C VAL A 11 0.69 17.57 -8.69
N ALA A 12 1.61 16.62 -8.47
CA ALA A 12 1.26 15.22 -8.27
C ALA A 12 0.38 15.02 -7.02
N GLN A 13 0.71 15.69 -5.90
CA GLN A 13 -0.10 15.65 -4.69
C GLN A 13 -1.52 16.22 -4.92
N ALA A 14 -1.64 17.32 -5.67
CA ALA A 14 -2.94 17.88 -6.01
C ALA A 14 -3.80 16.91 -6.85
N PHE A 15 -3.18 16.20 -7.80
CA PHE A 15 -3.88 15.15 -8.57
C PHE A 15 -4.30 13.95 -7.72
N LEU A 16 -3.44 13.50 -6.79
CA LEU A 16 -3.67 12.30 -6.00
C LEU A 16 -4.59 12.52 -4.80
N TYR A 17 -4.48 13.68 -4.16
CA TYR A 17 -5.13 13.96 -2.87
C TYR A 17 -6.05 15.19 -2.91
N GLY A 18 -6.10 15.93 -4.02
CA GLY A 18 -6.86 17.17 -4.16
C GLY A 18 -6.08 18.39 -3.65
N ASP A 19 -6.73 19.56 -3.73
CA ASP A 19 -6.12 20.86 -3.44
C ASP A 19 -5.63 21.01 -1.98
N ASP A 20 -6.11 20.17 -1.07
CA ASP A 20 -5.78 20.21 0.36
C ASP A 20 -4.94 19.02 0.84
N ALA A 21 -3.94 18.63 0.03
CA ALA A 21 -3.03 17.52 0.38
C ALA A 21 -2.28 17.76 1.71
N ALA A 22 -1.93 19.01 2.02
CA ALA A 22 -1.19 19.36 3.22
C ALA A 22 -2.00 19.14 4.51
N SER A 23 -3.25 19.61 4.56
CA SER A 23 -4.08 19.35 5.74
C SER A 23 -4.49 17.88 5.81
N PHE A 24 -4.68 17.21 4.67
CA PHE A 24 -4.89 15.77 4.64
C PHE A 24 -3.75 14.99 5.33
N GLU A 25 -2.50 15.25 4.94
CA GLU A 25 -1.32 14.58 5.54
C GLU A 25 -1.22 14.89 7.04
N LEU A 26 -1.42 16.16 7.44
CA LEU A 26 -1.38 16.57 8.85
C LEU A 26 -2.47 15.89 9.71
N GLN A 27 -3.67 15.67 9.16
CA GLN A 27 -4.71 14.91 9.86
C GLN A 27 -4.34 13.44 10.01
N SER A 28 -3.74 12.82 8.99
CA SER A 28 -3.26 11.43 9.09
C SER A 28 -2.17 11.28 10.16
N GLU A 29 -1.19 12.19 10.19
CA GLU A 29 -0.17 12.21 11.24
C GLU A 29 -0.78 12.36 12.63
N ALA A 30 -1.80 13.22 12.78
CA ALA A 30 -2.52 13.37 14.04
C ALA A 30 -3.24 12.08 14.46
N TYR A 31 -3.90 11.38 13.53
CA TYR A 31 -4.53 10.09 13.83
C TYR A 31 -3.50 9.03 14.24
N ASP A 32 -2.36 8.96 13.56
CA ASP A 32 -1.29 8.01 13.87
C ASP A 32 -0.70 8.26 15.27
N MET A 33 -0.39 9.52 15.61
CA MET A 33 0.09 9.91 16.95
C MET A 33 -0.91 9.57 18.07
N LEU A 34 -2.20 9.76 17.80
CA LEU A 34 -3.28 9.46 18.74
C LEU A 34 -3.69 7.99 18.74
N LYS A 35 -3.05 7.13 17.92
CA LYS A 35 -3.40 5.72 17.73
C LYS A 35 -4.85 5.50 17.29
N ARG A 36 -5.40 6.44 16.54
CA ARG A 36 -6.76 6.44 15.97
C ARG A 36 -6.77 5.73 14.62
N VAL A 37 -6.51 4.42 14.67
CA VAL A 37 -6.26 3.58 13.49
C VAL A 37 -7.47 3.53 12.55
N GLU A 38 -8.69 3.41 13.09
CA GLU A 38 -9.90 3.33 12.27
C GLU A 38 -10.16 4.62 11.51
N GLU A 39 -9.96 5.77 12.16
CA GLU A 39 -10.12 7.07 11.53
C GLU A 39 -9.03 7.33 10.48
N ASP A 40 -7.79 6.94 10.74
CA ASP A 40 -6.72 7.02 9.74
C ASP A 40 -7.04 6.17 8.50
N LEU A 41 -7.50 4.93 8.70
CA LEU A 41 -7.91 4.04 7.60
C LEU A 41 -9.06 4.64 6.77
N ALA A 42 -10.09 5.17 7.43
CA ALA A 42 -11.23 5.80 6.77
C ALA A 42 -10.81 7.08 6.01
N HIS A 43 -9.92 7.87 6.60
CA HIS A 43 -9.36 9.09 6.01
C HIS A 43 -8.60 8.78 4.72
N TRP A 44 -7.71 7.79 4.74
CA TRP A 44 -7.00 7.33 3.54
C TRP A 44 -7.95 6.73 2.51
N ARG A 45 -8.90 5.92 2.94
CA ARG A 45 -9.92 5.31 2.07
C ARG A 45 -10.72 6.35 1.26
N ALA A 46 -11.00 7.52 1.84
CA ALA A 46 -11.70 8.60 1.16
C ALA A 46 -10.93 9.16 -0.07
N LYS A 47 -9.63 8.88 -0.21
CA LYS A 47 -8.81 9.23 -1.40
C LYS A 47 -8.93 8.21 -2.55
N GLY A 48 -9.86 7.27 -2.46
CA GLY A 48 -10.19 6.34 -3.53
C GLY A 48 -9.15 5.20 -3.68
N PRO A 49 -8.92 4.69 -4.90
CA PRO A 49 -8.10 3.50 -5.12
C PRO A 49 -6.66 3.61 -4.58
N VAL A 50 -6.05 4.79 -4.69
CA VAL A 50 -4.69 5.02 -4.20
C VAL A 50 -4.63 4.95 -2.67
N GLY A 51 -5.63 5.51 -1.99
CA GLY A 51 -5.73 5.44 -0.52
C GLY A 51 -6.03 4.03 -0.02
N LYS A 52 -6.84 3.25 -0.75
CA LYS A 52 -7.03 1.82 -0.48
C LYS A 52 -5.71 1.04 -0.63
N LEU A 53 -4.96 1.28 -1.70
CA LEU A 53 -3.66 0.66 -1.90
C LEU A 53 -2.66 1.03 -0.79
N TYR A 54 -2.66 2.30 -0.36
CA TYR A 54 -1.87 2.76 0.77
C TYR A 54 -2.17 1.95 2.04
N ASN A 55 -3.45 1.78 2.39
CA ASN A 55 -3.86 1.00 3.56
C ASN A 55 -3.40 -0.47 3.47
N ILE A 56 -3.53 -1.08 2.29
CA ILE A 56 -3.05 -2.45 1.99
C ILE A 56 -1.56 -2.58 2.31
N ILE A 57 -0.75 -1.68 1.76
CA ILE A 57 0.70 -1.75 1.91
C ILE A 57 1.13 -1.39 3.34
N LYS A 58 0.49 -0.39 3.97
CA LYS A 58 0.73 -0.03 5.38
C LYS A 58 0.46 -1.23 6.29
N PHE A 59 -0.61 -2.00 6.06
CA PHE A 59 -0.91 -3.20 6.83
C PHE A 59 0.14 -4.31 6.68
N ILE A 60 0.53 -4.63 5.43
CA ILE A 60 1.52 -5.68 5.14
C ILE A 60 2.86 -5.34 5.82
N ARG A 61 3.25 -4.06 5.77
CA ARG A 61 4.53 -3.58 6.31
C ARG A 61 4.48 -3.21 7.80
N ALA A 62 3.30 -3.26 8.44
CA ALA A 62 3.14 -2.90 9.84
C ALA A 62 3.94 -3.79 10.81
N SER A 63 4.27 -5.02 10.41
CA SER A 63 5.14 -5.90 11.19
C SER A 63 5.97 -6.85 10.31
N PRO A 64 7.14 -7.31 10.79
CA PRO A 64 7.93 -8.32 10.08
C PRO A 64 7.14 -9.59 9.80
N GLN A 65 6.25 -10.01 10.73
CA GLN A 65 5.44 -11.22 10.56
C GLN A 65 4.50 -11.11 9.36
N ARG A 66 3.85 -9.96 9.17
CA ARG A 66 2.96 -9.74 8.02
C ARG A 66 3.73 -9.62 6.71
N THR A 67 4.90 -9.00 6.76
CA THR A 67 5.78 -8.90 5.59
C THR A 67 6.26 -10.27 5.14
N GLU A 68 6.71 -11.12 6.07
CA GLU A 68 7.12 -12.48 5.76
C GLU A 68 5.95 -13.36 5.33
N ALA A 69 4.77 -13.22 5.94
CA ALA A 69 3.55 -13.92 5.50
C ALA A 69 3.23 -13.62 4.03
N PHE A 70 3.30 -12.34 3.62
CA PHE A 70 3.09 -11.95 2.23
C PHE A 70 4.16 -12.52 1.28
N LYS A 71 5.44 -12.55 1.72
CA LYS A 71 6.53 -13.14 0.91
C LYS A 71 6.35 -14.64 0.70
N THR A 72 6.00 -15.37 1.77
CA THR A 72 5.73 -16.81 1.69
C THR A 72 4.57 -17.07 0.74
N HIS A 73 3.46 -16.33 0.88
CA HIS A 73 2.31 -16.40 -0.02
C HIS A 73 2.70 -16.17 -1.49
N ALA A 74 3.49 -15.13 -1.77
CA ALA A 74 3.93 -14.81 -3.13
C ALA A 74 4.79 -15.92 -3.75
N ARG A 75 5.66 -16.58 -2.96
CA ARG A 75 6.47 -17.72 -3.43
C ARG A 75 5.61 -18.94 -3.74
N GLU A 76 4.67 -19.27 -2.86
CA GLU A 76 3.76 -20.41 -3.06
C GLU A 76 2.90 -20.24 -4.31
N GLN A 77 2.44 -19.02 -4.62
CA GLN A 77 1.73 -18.75 -5.87
C GLN A 77 2.59 -18.96 -7.12
N GLU A 78 3.88 -18.61 -7.06
CA GLU A 78 4.80 -18.74 -8.20
C GLU A 78 5.15 -20.22 -8.47
N GLU A 79 5.28 -21.05 -7.43
CA GLU A 79 5.51 -22.51 -7.56
C GLU A 79 4.35 -23.26 -8.22
N VAL A 80 3.11 -22.84 -7.98
CA VAL A 80 1.90 -23.42 -8.61
C VAL A 80 1.80 -23.06 -10.10
N GLY A 81 2.43 -21.96 -10.53
CA GLY A 81 2.41 -21.44 -11.91
C GLY A 81 3.53 -21.94 -12.83
N SER A 82 4.27 -22.98 -12.42
CA SER A 82 5.55 -23.44 -13.00
C SER A 82 5.49 -23.91 -14.47
N TYR A 83 5.38 -22.97 -15.41
CA TYR A 83 5.89 -23.07 -16.80
C TYR A 83 6.31 -21.71 -17.39
N LYS A 84 6.59 -20.68 -16.58
CA LYS A 84 7.00 -19.37 -17.10
C LYS A 84 8.52 -19.30 -17.25
N LEU A 85 9.00 -19.75 -18.40
CA LEU A 85 10.43 -19.90 -18.71
C LEU A 85 11.21 -18.56 -18.90
N ALA A 86 10.60 -17.40 -18.65
CA ALA A 86 11.22 -16.10 -18.97
C ALA A 86 10.63 -14.87 -18.24
N GLU A 87 9.83 -15.01 -17.20
CA GLU A 87 9.42 -13.84 -16.39
C GLU A 87 10.43 -13.63 -15.25
N GLU A 88 10.83 -12.38 -15.01
CA GLU A 88 11.62 -12.01 -13.82
C GLU A 88 10.94 -12.57 -12.57
N LEU A 89 11.71 -13.17 -11.66
CA LEU A 89 11.20 -13.71 -10.39
C LEU A 89 10.61 -12.57 -9.55
N THR A 90 9.31 -12.32 -9.72
CA THR A 90 8.60 -11.24 -9.03
C THR A 90 8.24 -11.61 -7.60
N ALA A 91 8.32 -12.89 -7.21
CA ALA A 91 8.07 -13.32 -5.84
C ALA A 91 9.02 -12.67 -4.82
N GLU A 92 10.27 -12.37 -5.20
CA GLU A 92 11.24 -11.74 -4.30
C GLU A 92 11.01 -10.23 -4.12
N LEU A 93 10.22 -9.61 -4.98
CA LEU A 93 9.96 -8.17 -4.92
C LEU A 93 9.07 -7.84 -3.72
N GLU A 94 9.56 -6.97 -2.83
CA GLU A 94 8.74 -6.43 -1.72
C GLU A 94 7.71 -5.40 -2.21
N VAL A 95 6.61 -5.22 -1.46
CA VAL A 95 5.73 -4.07 -1.68
C VAL A 95 6.42 -2.77 -1.26
N ILE A 96 6.22 -1.70 -2.03
CA ILE A 96 6.83 -0.39 -1.77
C ILE A 96 5.80 0.51 -1.10
N GLN A 97 6.10 1.01 0.11
CA GLN A 97 5.31 2.07 0.73
C GLN A 97 5.73 3.42 0.20
N ASN A 98 4.76 4.26 -0.16
CA ASN A 98 5.04 5.62 -0.57
C ASN A 98 5.54 6.49 0.61
N ASN A 99 6.15 7.62 0.27
CA ASN A 99 6.68 8.59 1.23
C ASN A 99 6.31 10.00 0.75
N ALA A 100 5.56 10.73 1.56
CA ALA A 100 5.04 12.08 1.26
C ALA A 100 6.13 13.08 0.81
N THR A 101 7.35 12.92 1.32
CA THR A 101 8.48 13.83 1.03
C THR A 101 9.21 13.51 -0.28
N ARG A 102 8.92 12.37 -0.93
CA ARG A 102 9.56 11.93 -2.18
C ARG A 102 8.56 11.91 -3.32
N TRP A 103 8.78 12.80 -4.29
CA TRP A 103 7.83 13.12 -5.36
C TRP A 103 7.38 11.98 -6.28
N ASN A 104 8.18 10.93 -6.43
CA ASN A 104 7.82 9.77 -7.25
C ASN A 104 7.38 8.55 -6.44
N SER A 105 7.25 8.67 -5.11
CA SER A 105 7.08 7.49 -4.24
C SER A 105 5.71 6.81 -4.43
N THR A 106 4.63 7.57 -4.62
CA THR A 106 3.30 7.01 -4.90
C THR A 106 3.26 6.30 -6.25
N TYR A 107 3.96 6.85 -7.26
CA TYR A 107 4.12 6.16 -8.54
C TYR A 107 4.82 4.81 -8.38
N MET A 108 5.97 4.77 -7.68
CA MET A 108 6.70 3.52 -7.44
C MET A 108 5.86 2.49 -6.66
N MET A 109 5.04 2.95 -5.73
CA MET A 109 4.08 2.11 -4.99
C MET A 109 3.05 1.49 -5.94
N ILE A 110 2.45 2.29 -6.82
CA ILE A 110 1.46 1.84 -7.80
C ILE A 110 2.09 0.87 -8.80
N GLU A 111 3.24 1.22 -9.36
CA GLU A 111 3.99 0.38 -10.32
C GLU A 111 4.30 -0.99 -9.71
N ARG A 112 4.82 -1.03 -8.47
CA ARG A 112 5.07 -2.30 -7.77
C ARG A 112 3.79 -3.07 -7.50
N ALA A 113 2.70 -2.40 -7.12
CA ALA A 113 1.43 -3.06 -6.85
C ALA A 113 0.80 -3.68 -8.09
N LEU A 114 1.00 -3.06 -9.27
CA LEU A 114 0.57 -3.64 -10.55
C LEU A 114 1.37 -4.90 -10.90
N VAL A 115 2.68 -4.89 -10.68
CA VAL A 115 3.53 -6.08 -10.85
C VAL A 115 3.07 -7.22 -9.94
N LYS A 116 2.72 -6.92 -8.68
CA LYS A 116 2.31 -7.92 -7.68
C LYS A 116 0.79 -8.06 -7.53
N GLN A 117 0.02 -7.71 -8.56
CA GLN A 117 -1.43 -7.59 -8.46
C GLN A 117 -2.09 -8.93 -8.10
N SER A 118 -1.64 -10.03 -8.72
CA SER A 118 -2.13 -11.39 -8.45
C SER A 118 -1.92 -11.80 -7.00
N GLU A 119 -0.72 -11.56 -6.48
CA GLU A 119 -0.31 -11.94 -5.12
C GLU A 119 -1.01 -11.07 -4.08
N LEU A 120 -1.16 -9.76 -4.34
CA LEU A 120 -1.92 -8.87 -3.48
C LEU A 120 -3.39 -9.29 -3.38
N ASN A 121 -4.03 -9.58 -4.52
CA ASN A 121 -5.45 -9.93 -4.55
C ASN A 121 -5.72 -11.26 -3.85
N SER A 122 -4.91 -12.28 -4.11
CA SER A 122 -5.04 -13.60 -3.48
C SER A 122 -4.75 -13.55 -1.98
N PHE A 123 -3.69 -12.83 -1.58
CA PHE A 123 -3.36 -12.65 -0.16
C PHE A 123 -4.49 -11.94 0.61
N ILE A 124 -5.10 -10.92 0.00
CA ILE A 124 -6.26 -10.23 0.57
C ILE A 124 -7.45 -11.17 0.75
N GLN A 125 -7.71 -12.04 -0.24
CA GLN A 125 -8.80 -13.02 -0.15
C GLN A 125 -8.55 -14.02 0.98
N GLU A 126 -7.32 -14.54 1.10
CA GLU A 126 -6.93 -15.46 2.17
C GLU A 126 -7.11 -14.83 3.56
N LEU A 127 -6.62 -13.61 3.75
CA LEU A 127 -6.79 -12.90 5.02
C LEU A 127 -8.25 -12.57 5.35
N GLY A 128 -9.12 -12.45 4.33
CA GLY A 128 -10.56 -12.29 4.51
C GLY A 128 -11.26 -13.56 4.99
N LEU A 129 -10.70 -14.72 4.63
CA LEU A 129 -11.17 -16.05 5.05
C LEU A 129 -10.60 -16.49 6.39
N GLU A 130 -9.63 -15.75 6.95
CA GLU A 130 -8.93 -16.17 8.16
C GLU A 130 -9.86 -16.29 9.37
N ALA A 131 -9.71 -17.36 10.15
CA ALA A 131 -10.58 -17.63 11.29
C ALA A 131 -10.24 -16.73 12.49
N ASP A 132 -8.97 -16.35 12.62
CA ASP A 132 -8.46 -15.48 13.68
C ASP A 132 -8.73 -14.00 13.37
N ALA A 133 -9.64 -13.39 14.14
CA ALA A 133 -10.02 -11.99 13.99
C ALA A 133 -8.83 -11.02 14.16
N SER A 134 -7.76 -11.41 14.85
CA SER A 134 -6.56 -10.59 15.02
C SER A 134 -5.65 -10.56 13.77
N LYS A 135 -5.80 -11.56 12.89
CA LYS A 135 -5.10 -11.68 11.61
C LYS A 135 -5.92 -11.16 10.44
N ARG A 136 -7.24 -11.03 10.61
CA ARG A 136 -8.13 -10.42 9.61
C ARG A 136 -7.73 -9.00 9.30
N VAL A 137 -7.99 -8.64 8.06
CA VAL A 137 -7.85 -7.28 7.58
C VAL A 137 -8.98 -6.41 8.15
N PRO A 138 -8.69 -5.22 8.71
CA PRO A 138 -9.72 -4.33 9.23
C PRO A 138 -10.80 -4.01 8.18
N THR A 139 -12.07 -3.96 8.56
CA THR A 139 -13.18 -3.72 7.63
C THR A 139 -13.04 -2.39 6.87
N LEU A 140 -12.46 -1.37 7.52
CA LEU A 140 -12.21 -0.04 6.93
C LEU A 140 -11.04 -0.02 5.94
N MET A 141 -10.33 -1.13 5.77
CA MET A 141 -9.21 -1.26 4.86
C MET A 141 -9.65 -1.42 3.39
N PHE A 142 -10.82 -2.00 3.12
CA PHE A 142 -11.28 -2.40 1.77
C PHE A 142 -12.49 -1.73 1.26
#